data_AF-A0AAV7JJY9-F1
#
_entry.id   AF-A0AAV7JJY9-F1
#
_cell.length_a   1.000
_cell.length_b   1.000
_cell.length_c   1.000
_cell.angle_alpha   90.00
_cell.angle_beta   90.00
_cell.angle_gamma   90.00
#
_symmetry.space_group_name_H-M   'P 1'
#
loop_
_entity.id
_entity.type
_entity.pdbx_description
1 polymer ?
#
loop_
_entity_poly.entity_id
_entity_poly.type
_entity_poly.pdbx_seq_one_letter_code
_entity_poly.pdbx_strand_id
1 'polypeptide(L)'
;MTGTVNGAVSLIEKEMRNVGTERNLVRTHYIIHLQALCAKSLRMQEVMRVVVKTVNFVRSRGLNHRQFQQLMEEIDSQYGDLLYYCEVRWLSRGAMLERVYQLRNELTTFVREKGLEVPEFSDSKWLSDFAFLVDITNHLNSLNLKLQGKNQLVNVLYEHVCAFQVKLRLWEFQLDKQNCAHFPSLNANQPIDVTYYSTFISDLSAQFDIRFADVEKYQREFSYFASPFGVNYIEAPEEMQLELIELQNSVELKSRYRDLSLVEFYQKYLTNDKFPVMRKHAKTIAVLFSSTYVCEQLFSRMKYAKNKLRTGLKDDHLENVMRLSTSTISPDVIRLSKDGQHQKLH
;
A
#
# COMPACT_ATOMS: atom_id res chain seq x y z
N MET A 1 -3.25 -13.41 -10.70
CA MET A 1 -4.59 -13.76 -10.18
C MET A 1 -5.72 -13.56 -11.20
N THR A 2 -5.50 -12.83 -12.29
CA THR A 2 -6.48 -12.51 -13.36
C THR A 2 -6.31 -13.36 -14.63
N GLY A 3 -5.74 -14.57 -14.52
CA GLY A 3 -5.65 -15.47 -15.67
C GLY A 3 -7.04 -15.84 -16.16
N THR A 4 -7.31 -15.69 -17.45
CA THR A 4 -8.64 -15.91 -18.03
C THR A 4 -9.14 -17.35 -17.88
N VAL A 5 -8.22 -18.32 -17.84
CA VAL A 5 -8.53 -19.76 -17.74
C VAL A 5 -8.27 -20.32 -16.32
N ASN A 6 -7.10 -20.05 -15.74
CA ASN A 6 -6.66 -20.59 -14.44
C ASN A 6 -6.46 -19.51 -13.37
N GLY A 7 -7.02 -18.32 -13.55
CA GLY A 7 -7.00 -17.26 -12.54
C GLY A 7 -8.02 -17.53 -11.43
N ALA A 8 -7.71 -17.09 -10.21
CA ALA A 8 -8.59 -17.25 -9.04
C ALA A 8 -10.01 -16.73 -9.30
N VAL A 9 -10.13 -15.57 -9.97
CA VAL A 9 -11.43 -14.99 -10.36
C VAL A 9 -12.22 -15.93 -11.28
N SER A 10 -11.59 -16.43 -12.35
CA SER A 10 -12.24 -17.36 -13.29
C SER A 10 -12.65 -18.68 -12.63
N LEU A 11 -11.84 -19.18 -11.68
CA LEU A 11 -12.14 -20.39 -10.91
C LEU A 11 -13.33 -20.17 -9.97
N ILE A 12 -13.37 -19.03 -9.26
CA ILE A 12 -14.51 -18.66 -8.41
C ILE A 12 -15.78 -18.55 -9.26
N GLU A 13 -15.73 -17.92 -10.43
CA GLU A 13 -16.89 -17.79 -11.30
C GLU A 13 -17.36 -19.11 -11.88
N LYS A 14 -16.43 -20.01 -12.21
CA LYS A 14 -16.77 -21.37 -12.63
C LYS A 14 -17.51 -22.10 -11.51
N GLU A 15 -17.04 -21.97 -10.28
CA GLU A 15 -17.68 -22.61 -9.13
C GLU A 15 -19.03 -21.98 -8.80
N MET A 16 -19.15 -20.65 -8.87
CA MET A 16 -20.44 -19.94 -8.71
C MET A 16 -21.49 -20.43 -9.72
N ARG A 17 -21.08 -20.70 -10.96
CA ARG A 17 -21.96 -21.33 -11.96
C ARG A 17 -22.33 -22.77 -11.59
N ASN A 18 -21.37 -23.56 -11.08
CA ASN A 18 -21.62 -24.94 -10.65
C ASN A 18 -22.63 -25.01 -9.50
N VAL A 19 -22.56 -24.09 -8.54
CA VAL A 19 -23.49 -24.03 -7.40
C VAL A 19 -24.79 -23.25 -7.69
N GLY A 20 -25.03 -22.85 -8.95
CA GLY A 20 -26.26 -22.17 -9.36
C GLY A 20 -26.45 -20.76 -8.77
N THR A 21 -25.37 -20.05 -8.46
CA THR A 21 -25.45 -18.69 -7.91
C THR A 21 -25.66 -17.65 -9.02
N GLU A 22 -26.76 -16.92 -8.97
CA GLU A 22 -27.07 -15.81 -9.91
C GLU A 22 -26.40 -14.47 -9.53
N ARG A 23 -25.59 -14.45 -8.46
CA ARG A 23 -24.93 -13.22 -8.01
C ARG A 23 -23.75 -12.87 -8.91
N ASN A 24 -23.60 -11.59 -9.20
CA ASN A 24 -22.42 -11.06 -9.87
C ASN A 24 -21.23 -11.03 -8.91
N LEU A 25 -20.07 -11.49 -9.39
CA LEU A 25 -18.81 -11.38 -8.65
C LEU A 25 -18.34 -9.92 -8.70
N VAL A 26 -18.20 -9.30 -7.53
CA VAL A 26 -17.58 -7.98 -7.42
C VAL A 26 -16.08 -8.15 -7.62
N ARG A 27 -15.56 -7.56 -8.70
CA ARG A 27 -14.14 -7.57 -9.03
C ARG A 27 -13.57 -6.18 -8.78
N THR A 28 -12.62 -6.07 -7.87
CA THR A 28 -11.86 -4.84 -7.62
C THR A 28 -10.37 -5.16 -7.70
N HIS A 29 -9.62 -4.29 -8.40
CA HIS A 29 -8.17 -4.38 -8.41
C HIS A 29 -7.62 -3.98 -7.05
N TYR A 30 -6.54 -4.62 -6.61
CA TYR A 30 -5.90 -4.32 -5.32
C TYR A 30 -5.42 -2.87 -5.29
N ILE A 31 -5.89 -2.09 -4.31
CA ILE A 31 -5.63 -0.65 -4.20
C ILE A 31 -4.13 -0.35 -4.13
N ILE A 32 -3.37 -1.14 -3.35
CA ILE A 32 -1.90 -1.03 -3.25
C ILE A 32 -1.24 -1.24 -4.62
N HIS A 33 -1.72 -2.22 -5.39
CA HIS A 33 -1.14 -2.52 -6.70
C HIS A 33 -1.43 -1.40 -7.70
N LEU A 34 -2.65 -0.88 -7.72
CA LEU A 34 -3.02 0.27 -8.55
C LEU A 34 -2.14 1.48 -8.21
N GLN A 35 -1.97 1.80 -6.94
CA GLN A 35 -1.10 2.89 -6.49
C GLN A 35 0.35 2.70 -6.97
N ALA A 36 0.89 1.48 -6.88
CA ALA A 36 2.23 1.18 -7.38
C ALA A 36 2.34 1.33 -8.91
N LEU A 37 1.28 1.01 -9.66
CA LEU A 37 1.22 1.24 -11.11
C LEU A 37 1.15 2.73 -11.45
N CYS A 38 0.39 3.54 -10.70
CA CYS A 38 0.40 5.01 -10.85
C CYS A 38 1.82 5.54 -10.64
N ALA A 39 2.51 5.11 -9.58
CA ALA A 39 3.86 5.57 -9.28
C ALA A 39 4.89 5.27 -10.37
N LYS A 40 4.68 4.21 -11.17
CA LYS A 40 5.53 3.88 -12.33
C LYS A 40 5.36 4.84 -13.51
N SER A 41 4.33 5.69 -13.53
CA SER A 41 4.15 6.68 -14.59
C SER A 41 5.11 7.86 -14.49
N LEU A 42 5.79 8.05 -13.35
CA LEU A 42 6.81 9.09 -13.18
C LEU A 42 7.99 8.86 -14.15
N ARG A 43 8.07 9.68 -15.20
CA ARG A 43 9.05 9.57 -16.29
C ARG A 43 10.42 10.17 -15.93
N MET A 44 11.01 9.76 -14.81
CA MET A 44 12.31 10.28 -14.33
C MET A 44 13.41 9.20 -14.35
N GLN A 45 13.45 8.42 -15.44
CA GLN A 45 14.38 7.29 -15.57
C GLN A 45 15.84 7.72 -15.63
N GLU A 46 16.13 8.89 -16.20
CA GLU A 46 17.50 9.40 -16.29
C GLU A 46 18.10 9.68 -14.90
N VAL A 47 17.33 10.31 -14.01
CA VAL A 47 17.72 10.52 -12.61
C VAL A 47 17.91 9.19 -11.89
N MET A 48 16.93 8.29 -12.02
CA MET A 48 17.00 6.96 -11.41
C MET A 48 18.22 6.16 -11.87
N ARG A 49 18.56 6.22 -13.17
CA ARG A 49 19.69 5.49 -13.75
C ARG A 49 21.00 5.90 -13.10
N VAL A 50 21.23 7.20 -12.93
CA VAL A 50 22.44 7.73 -12.28
C VAL A 50 22.50 7.28 -10.82
N VAL A 51 21.42 7.49 -10.05
CA VAL A 51 21.36 7.10 -8.63
C VAL A 51 21.61 5.60 -8.45
N VAL A 52 20.93 4.75 -9.23
CA VAL A 52 21.06 3.29 -9.15
C VAL A 52 22.47 2.84 -9.56
N LYS A 53 23.07 3.46 -10.59
CA LYS A 53 24.45 3.18 -11.00
C LYS A 53 25.43 3.50 -9.86
N THR A 54 25.28 4.65 -9.22
CA THR A 54 26.14 5.09 -8.11
C THR A 54 25.99 4.16 -6.90
N VAL A 55 24.76 3.82 -6.50
CA VAL A 55 24.51 2.85 -5.42
C VAL A 55 25.11 1.48 -5.75
N ASN A 56 24.89 0.97 -6.96
CA ASN A 56 25.44 -0.32 -7.37
C ASN A 56 26.97 -0.31 -7.39
N PHE A 57 27.61 0.79 -7.78
CA PHE A 57 29.07 0.90 -7.76
C PHE A 57 29.65 0.78 -6.34
N VAL A 58 29.01 1.39 -5.35
CA VAL A 58 29.41 1.27 -3.94
C VAL A 58 29.11 -0.13 -3.42
N ARG A 59 27.89 -0.64 -3.65
CA ARG A 59 27.41 -1.85 -3.00
C ARG A 59 27.86 -3.16 -3.64
N SER A 60 28.13 -3.18 -4.95
CA SER A 60 28.48 -4.42 -5.67
C SER A 60 29.87 -4.96 -5.33
N ARG A 61 30.80 -4.11 -4.88
CA ARG A 61 32.16 -4.50 -4.51
C ARG A 61 32.30 -4.50 -2.99
N GLY A 62 32.61 -5.66 -2.41
CA GLY A 62 32.69 -5.81 -0.95
C GLY A 62 33.69 -4.85 -0.27
N LEU A 63 34.79 -4.51 -0.93
CA LEU A 63 35.75 -3.52 -0.40
C LEU A 63 35.15 -2.11 -0.39
N ASN A 64 34.54 -1.68 -1.49
CA ASN A 64 33.89 -0.36 -1.58
C ASN A 64 32.78 -0.25 -0.53
N HIS A 65 31.97 -1.28 -0.37
CA HIS A 65 30.88 -1.29 0.60
C HIS A 65 31.41 -1.12 2.03
N ARG A 66 32.41 -1.92 2.44
CA ARG A 66 33.01 -1.80 3.78
C ARG A 66 33.65 -0.44 4.02
N GLN A 67 34.39 0.08 3.04
CA GLN A 67 35.03 1.40 3.16
C GLN A 67 34.02 2.53 3.24
N PHE A 68 32.90 2.42 2.51
CA PHE A 68 31.81 3.40 2.63
C PHE A 68 31.14 3.34 4.00
N GLN A 69 30.90 2.14 4.55
CA GLN A 69 30.36 2.01 5.91
C GLN A 69 31.30 2.62 6.95
N GLN A 70 32.61 2.39 6.83
CA GLN A 70 33.61 3.00 7.71
C GLN A 70 33.57 4.53 7.60
N LEU A 71 33.46 5.09 6.40
CA LEU A 71 33.28 6.53 6.21
C LEU A 71 32.01 7.05 6.92
N MET A 72 30.90 6.31 6.83
CA MET A 72 29.66 6.70 7.51
C MET A 72 29.80 6.71 9.04
N GLU A 73 30.56 5.77 9.60
CA GLU A 73 30.88 5.74 11.04
C GLU A 73 31.81 6.90 11.43
N GLU A 74 32.82 7.21 10.63
CA GLU A 74 33.78 8.28 10.88
C GLU A 74 33.15 9.68 10.88
N ILE A 75 32.14 9.91 10.05
CA ILE A 75 31.42 11.19 9.98
C ILE A 75 30.20 11.27 10.92
N ASP A 76 29.99 10.27 11.77
CA ASP A 76 28.81 10.12 12.62
C ASP A 76 27.50 10.32 11.83
N SER A 77 27.43 9.70 10.65
CA SER A 77 26.27 9.79 9.77
C SER A 77 25.05 9.19 10.43
N GLN A 78 23.90 9.86 10.32
CA GLN A 78 22.62 9.28 10.72
C GLN A 78 22.27 7.99 9.95
N TYR A 79 22.97 7.71 8.85
CA TYR A 79 22.84 6.49 8.07
C TYR A 79 24.14 5.68 8.10
N GLY A 80 24.10 4.45 8.61
CA GLY A 80 25.28 3.57 8.62
C GLY A 80 25.60 2.89 7.28
N ASP A 81 24.73 2.95 6.26
CA ASP A 81 24.95 2.31 4.95
C ASP A 81 23.98 2.85 3.88
N LEU A 82 24.27 2.70 2.58
CA LEU A 82 23.30 2.91 1.50
C LEU A 82 22.27 1.78 1.45
N LEU A 83 21.09 2.02 0.88
CA LEU A 83 20.10 0.96 0.62
C LEU A 83 20.22 0.45 -0.82
N TYR A 84 20.12 -0.87 -1.03
CA TYR A 84 20.05 -1.43 -2.38
C TYR A 84 18.76 -0.99 -3.08
N TYR A 85 18.86 -0.69 -4.38
CA TYR A 85 17.68 -0.52 -5.21
C TYR A 85 16.95 -1.86 -5.39
N CYS A 86 15.65 -1.87 -5.10
CA CYS A 86 14.77 -3.00 -5.39
C CYS A 86 13.53 -2.49 -6.12
N GLU A 87 13.43 -2.79 -7.42
CA GLU A 87 12.29 -2.38 -8.26
C GLU A 87 10.95 -2.91 -7.74
N VAL A 88 10.97 -4.12 -7.15
CA VAL A 88 9.76 -4.79 -6.64
C VAL A 88 9.30 -4.24 -5.29
N ARG A 89 10.22 -3.67 -4.48
CA ARG A 89 9.91 -3.16 -3.14
C ARG A 89 9.87 -1.64 -3.14
N TRP A 90 8.73 -1.09 -3.55
CA TRP A 90 8.53 0.36 -3.70
C TRP A 90 8.98 1.19 -2.48
N LEU A 91 8.62 0.81 -1.25
CA LEU A 91 9.03 1.54 -0.04
C LEU A 91 10.57 1.67 0.09
N SER A 92 11.32 0.64 -0.31
CA SER A 92 12.77 0.68 -0.29
C SER A 92 13.35 1.65 -1.31
N ARG A 93 12.64 1.92 -2.41
CA ARG A 93 13.05 2.89 -3.42
C ARG A 93 13.07 4.31 -2.86
N GLY A 94 12.02 4.76 -2.20
CA GLY A 94 12.00 6.11 -1.62
C GLY A 94 13.01 6.30 -0.50
N ALA A 95 13.13 5.33 0.40
CA ALA A 95 14.15 5.37 1.46
C ALA A 95 15.58 5.39 0.88
N MET A 96 15.82 4.68 -0.23
CA MET A 96 17.10 4.71 -0.93
C MET A 96 17.36 6.10 -1.55
N LEU A 97 16.38 6.67 -2.27
CA LEU A 97 16.50 7.99 -2.90
C LEU A 97 16.80 9.08 -1.88
N GLU A 98 16.03 9.12 -0.79
CA GLU A 98 16.23 10.07 0.31
C GLU A 98 17.64 9.97 0.89
N ARG A 99 18.10 8.75 1.17
CA ARG A 99 19.44 8.52 1.72
C ARG A 99 20.55 8.96 0.77
N VAL A 100 20.43 8.61 -0.52
CA VAL A 100 21.42 9.05 -1.53
C VAL A 100 21.42 10.56 -1.66
N TYR A 101 20.25 11.19 -1.66
CA TYR A 101 20.13 12.64 -1.74
C TYR A 101 20.81 13.34 -0.57
N GLN A 102 20.61 12.84 0.65
CA GLN A 102 21.25 13.42 1.83
C GLN A 102 22.77 13.19 1.87
N LEU A 103 23.25 12.02 1.46
CA LEU A 103 24.66 11.66 1.44
C LEU A 103 25.39 12.03 0.14
N ARG A 104 24.78 12.83 -0.74
CA ARG A 104 25.28 13.04 -2.11
C ARG A 104 26.68 13.63 -2.16
N ASN A 105 27.06 14.47 -1.19
CA ASN A 105 28.36 15.13 -1.16
C ASN A 105 29.47 14.13 -0.79
N GLU A 106 29.26 13.38 0.29
CA GLU A 106 30.14 12.32 0.78
C GLU A 106 30.26 11.22 -0.27
N LEU A 107 29.12 10.84 -0.87
CA LEU A 107 29.05 9.84 -1.93
C LEU A 107 29.83 10.30 -3.17
N THR A 108 29.74 11.57 -3.57
CA THR A 108 30.51 12.13 -4.70
C THR A 108 32.01 12.01 -4.45
N THR A 109 32.47 12.42 -3.27
CA THR A 109 33.89 12.35 -2.90
C THR A 109 34.38 10.89 -2.90
N PHE A 110 33.63 10.00 -2.24
CA PHE A 110 33.97 8.60 -2.13
C PHE A 110 34.08 7.91 -3.50
N VAL A 111 33.09 8.09 -4.39
CA VAL A 111 33.10 7.40 -5.69
C VAL A 111 34.18 7.96 -6.62
N ARG A 112 34.50 9.26 -6.51
CA ARG A 112 35.60 9.90 -7.25
C ARG A 112 36.96 9.29 -6.89
N GLU A 113 37.23 9.08 -5.60
CA GLU A 113 38.46 8.41 -5.14
C GLU A 113 38.59 6.97 -5.65
N LYS A 114 37.45 6.32 -5.98
CA LYS A 114 37.40 4.98 -6.56
C LYS A 114 37.37 4.98 -8.10
N GLY A 115 37.52 6.13 -8.73
CA GLY A 115 37.59 6.28 -10.19
C GLY A 115 36.22 6.32 -10.90
N LEU A 116 35.13 6.59 -10.18
CA LEU A 116 33.82 6.88 -10.78
C LEU A 116 33.50 8.37 -10.63
N GLU A 117 33.31 9.05 -11.75
CA GLU A 117 32.77 10.41 -11.75
C GLU A 117 31.25 10.40 -11.91
N VAL A 118 30.60 11.28 -11.14
CA VAL A 118 29.14 11.50 -11.17
C VAL A 118 28.91 13.01 -11.30
N PRO A 119 29.17 13.61 -12.48
CA PRO A 119 29.06 15.06 -12.68
C PRO A 119 27.64 15.58 -12.41
N GLU A 120 26.63 14.72 -12.53
CA GLU A 120 25.23 15.06 -12.26
C GLU A 120 24.98 15.54 -10.82
N PHE A 121 25.77 15.08 -9.85
CA PHE A 121 25.65 15.54 -8.45
C PHE A 121 26.17 16.97 -8.23
N SER A 122 26.85 17.55 -9.21
CA SER A 122 27.26 18.95 -9.24
C SER A 122 26.37 19.84 -10.12
N ASP A 123 25.47 19.24 -10.91
CA ASP A 123 24.56 19.97 -11.81
C ASP A 123 23.31 20.43 -11.04
N SER A 124 23.13 21.75 -10.92
CA SER A 124 22.03 22.35 -10.15
C SER A 124 20.63 21.99 -10.69
N LYS A 125 20.49 21.85 -12.01
CA LYS A 125 19.23 21.46 -12.65
C LYS A 125 18.93 19.99 -12.35
N TRP A 126 19.93 19.13 -12.52
CA TRP A 126 19.79 17.70 -12.21
C TRP A 126 19.50 17.47 -10.72
N LEU A 127 20.14 18.22 -9.82
CA LEU A 127 19.87 18.16 -8.38
C LEU A 127 18.43 18.57 -8.05
N SER A 128 17.87 19.55 -8.77
CA SER A 128 16.45 19.92 -8.62
C SER A 128 15.53 18.78 -9.07
N ASP A 129 15.83 18.13 -10.19
CA ASP A 129 15.08 16.94 -10.65
C ASP A 129 15.16 15.79 -9.65
N PHE A 130 16.36 15.57 -9.08
CA PHE A 130 16.55 14.55 -8.06
C PHE A 130 15.79 14.89 -6.77
N ALA A 131 15.83 16.15 -6.33
CA ALA A 131 15.12 16.61 -5.15
C ALA A 131 13.60 16.49 -5.29
N PHE A 132 13.04 16.87 -6.45
CA PHE A 132 11.63 16.62 -6.76
C PHE A 132 11.30 15.13 -6.69
N LEU A 133 12.12 14.28 -7.29
CA LEU A 133 11.91 12.83 -7.28
C LEU A 133 11.92 12.25 -5.85
N VAL A 134 12.78 12.74 -4.96
CA VAL A 134 12.80 12.37 -3.54
C VAL A 134 11.48 12.74 -2.87
N ASP A 135 11.06 14.00 -3.00
CA ASP A 135 9.86 14.51 -2.35
C ASP A 135 8.58 13.77 -2.83
N ILE A 136 8.39 13.62 -4.16
CA ILE A 136 7.21 12.93 -4.69
C ILE A 136 7.20 11.44 -4.33
N THR A 137 8.37 10.79 -4.29
CA THR A 137 8.46 9.38 -3.87
C THR A 137 8.14 9.23 -2.38
N ASN A 138 8.53 10.19 -1.55
CA ASN A 138 8.17 10.22 -0.12
C ASN A 138 6.66 10.39 0.09
N HIS A 139 6.00 11.25 -0.69
CA HIS A 139 4.54 11.36 -0.68
C HIS A 139 3.85 10.05 -1.08
N LEU A 140 4.33 9.40 -2.15
CA LEU A 140 3.82 8.10 -2.60
C LEU A 140 4.05 7.00 -1.55
N ASN A 141 5.19 7.01 -0.86
CA ASN A 141 5.47 6.11 0.26
C ASN A 141 4.53 6.33 1.43
N SER A 142 4.24 7.59 1.79
CA SER A 142 3.29 7.93 2.85
C SER A 142 1.89 7.38 2.55
N LEU A 143 1.42 7.52 1.30
CA LEU A 143 0.18 6.86 0.87
C LEU A 143 0.30 5.33 0.97
N ASN A 144 1.36 4.75 0.41
CA ASN A 144 1.54 3.29 0.40
C ASN A 144 1.52 2.68 1.80
N LEU A 145 2.14 3.32 2.80
CA LEU A 145 2.10 2.90 4.20
C LEU A 145 0.68 2.93 4.77
N LYS A 146 -0.13 3.92 4.42
CA LYS A 146 -1.55 4.00 4.85
C LYS A 146 -2.44 2.97 4.17
N LEU A 147 -2.03 2.46 3.01
CA LEU A 147 -2.73 1.39 2.30
C LEU A 147 -2.34 -0.01 2.79
N GLN A 148 -1.30 -0.10 3.62
CA GLN A 148 -0.83 -1.33 4.23
C GLN A 148 -1.36 -1.48 5.65
N GLY A 149 -1.71 -2.71 6.02
CA GLY A 149 -2.14 -3.02 7.37
C GLY A 149 -3.05 -4.23 7.43
N LYS A 150 -3.18 -4.80 8.64
CA LYS A 150 -4.15 -5.87 8.89
C LYS A 150 -5.53 -5.23 9.10
N ASN A 151 -6.57 -5.92 8.66
CA ASN A 151 -7.98 -5.59 8.94
C ASN A 151 -8.41 -4.19 8.47
N GLN A 152 -7.81 -3.67 7.39
CA GLN A 152 -8.25 -2.40 6.82
C GLN A 152 -9.42 -2.61 5.86
N LEU A 153 -10.49 -1.85 6.10
CA LEU A 153 -11.69 -1.87 5.28
C LEU A 153 -11.44 -1.14 3.96
N VAL A 154 -12.09 -1.61 2.89
CA VAL A 154 -11.90 -1.05 1.54
C VAL A 154 -12.27 0.44 1.45
N ASN A 155 -13.30 0.89 2.16
CA ASN A 155 -13.72 2.29 2.19
C ASN A 155 -12.61 3.18 2.78
N VAL A 156 -11.96 2.74 3.87
CA VAL A 156 -10.86 3.49 4.51
C VAL A 156 -9.65 3.60 3.57
N LEU A 157 -9.32 2.51 2.87
CA LEU A 157 -8.25 2.55 1.87
C LEU A 157 -8.58 3.51 0.72
N TYR A 158 -9.83 3.49 0.26
CA TYR A 158 -10.29 4.38 -0.80
C TYR A 158 -10.29 5.84 -0.36
N GLU A 159 -10.69 6.16 0.88
CA GLU A 159 -10.59 7.51 1.46
C GLU A 159 -9.15 8.05 1.42
N HIS A 160 -8.15 7.20 1.73
CA HIS A 160 -6.74 7.58 1.62
C HIS A 160 -6.33 7.89 0.17
N VAL A 161 -6.86 7.17 -0.81
CA VAL A 161 -6.63 7.43 -2.24
C VAL A 161 -7.28 8.75 -2.66
N CYS A 162 -8.55 8.99 -2.30
CA CYS A 162 -9.24 10.24 -2.60
C CYS A 162 -8.50 11.44 -2.02
N ALA A 163 -8.06 11.35 -0.76
CA ALA A 163 -7.28 12.40 -0.12
C ALA A 163 -5.95 12.64 -0.85
N PHE A 164 -5.32 11.60 -1.40
CA PHE A 164 -4.10 11.75 -2.19
C PHE A 164 -4.35 12.38 -3.56
N GLN A 165 -5.44 12.03 -4.25
CA GLN A 165 -5.84 12.68 -5.52
C GLN A 165 -6.05 14.18 -5.32
N VAL A 166 -6.72 14.59 -4.24
CA VAL A 166 -6.90 16.01 -3.91
C VAL A 166 -5.57 16.69 -3.62
N LYS A 167 -4.64 16.01 -2.93
CA LYS A 167 -3.27 16.53 -2.72
C LYS A 167 -2.51 16.72 -4.03
N LEU A 168 -2.60 15.77 -4.97
CA LEU A 168 -1.96 15.91 -6.30
C LEU A 168 -2.45 17.18 -7.01
N ARG A 169 -3.77 17.42 -7.03
CA ARG A 169 -4.36 18.64 -7.62
C ARG A 169 -3.88 19.92 -6.93
N LEU A 170 -3.76 19.90 -5.59
CA LEU A 170 -3.21 21.01 -4.83
C LEU A 170 -1.73 21.26 -5.18
N TRP A 171 -0.93 20.19 -5.26
CA TRP A 171 0.49 20.29 -5.57
C TRP A 171 0.75 20.77 -7.00
N GLU A 172 -0.02 20.29 -7.97
CA GLU A 172 0.00 20.80 -9.35
C GLU A 172 -0.23 22.31 -9.37
N PHE A 173 -1.33 22.77 -8.74
CA PHE A 173 -1.64 24.19 -8.64
C PHE A 173 -0.54 25.00 -7.94
N GLN A 174 0.04 24.48 -6.86
CA GLN A 174 1.12 25.17 -6.14
C GLN A 174 2.39 25.27 -6.98
N LEU A 175 2.80 24.21 -7.65
CA LEU A 175 4.00 24.20 -8.50
C LEU A 175 3.83 25.14 -9.70
N ASP A 176 2.64 25.23 -10.30
CA ASP A 176 2.32 26.23 -11.33
C ASP A 176 2.44 27.68 -10.84
N LYS A 177 2.26 27.90 -9.53
CA LYS A 177 2.44 29.18 -8.85
C LYS A 177 3.83 29.35 -8.25
N GLN A 178 4.81 28.55 -8.67
CA GLN A 178 6.19 28.57 -8.16
C GLN A 178 6.29 28.32 -6.64
N ASN A 179 5.30 27.63 -6.06
CA ASN A 179 5.23 27.35 -4.63
C ASN A 179 5.63 25.89 -4.36
N CYS A 180 6.78 25.71 -3.69
CA CYS A 180 7.32 24.41 -3.30
C CYS A 180 7.01 24.01 -1.84
N ALA A 181 5.96 24.56 -1.21
CA ALA A 181 5.68 24.36 0.22
C ALA A 181 5.61 22.89 0.67
N HIS A 182 5.19 21.98 -0.22
CA HIS A 182 5.11 20.54 0.06
C HIS A 182 6.23 19.71 -0.59
N PHE A 183 7.26 20.38 -1.13
CA PHE A 183 8.45 19.79 -1.74
C PHE A 183 9.70 20.41 -1.10
N PRO A 184 10.02 20.04 0.15
CA PRO A 184 11.09 20.70 0.92
C PRO A 184 12.48 20.50 0.30
N SER A 185 12.76 19.32 -0.27
CA SER A 185 14.03 19.06 -0.94
C SER A 185 14.14 19.91 -2.20
N LEU A 186 13.07 19.98 -3.00
CA LEU A 186 13.04 20.82 -4.20
C LEU A 186 13.21 22.30 -3.85
N ASN A 187 12.48 22.78 -2.83
CA ASN A 187 12.54 24.17 -2.37
C ASN A 187 13.97 24.55 -1.94
N ALA A 188 14.70 23.63 -1.30
CA ALA A 188 16.08 23.86 -0.88
C ALA A 188 17.05 24.03 -2.05
N ASN A 189 16.73 23.52 -3.25
CA ASN A 189 17.56 23.70 -4.46
C ASN A 189 17.26 24.99 -5.22
N GLN A 190 16.18 25.71 -4.86
CA GLN A 190 15.78 26.96 -5.51
C GLN A 190 15.79 26.89 -7.06
N PRO A 191 15.06 25.94 -7.66
CA PRO A 191 15.01 25.81 -9.12
C PRO A 191 14.47 27.09 -9.77
N ILE A 192 15.02 27.42 -10.95
CA ILE A 192 14.61 28.60 -11.74
C ILE A 192 13.18 28.46 -12.25
N ASP A 193 12.78 27.25 -12.62
CA ASP A 193 11.44 26.96 -13.13
C ASP A 193 10.84 25.75 -12.42
N VAL A 194 9.93 26.03 -11.48
CA VAL A 194 9.17 25.01 -10.77
C VAL A 194 8.01 24.47 -11.62
N THR A 195 7.51 25.24 -12.59
CA THR A 195 6.33 24.83 -13.40
C THR A 195 6.60 23.59 -14.23
N TYR A 196 7.86 23.34 -14.60
CA TYR A 196 8.28 22.07 -15.19
C TYR A 196 7.80 20.85 -14.38
N TYR A 197 7.85 20.92 -13.04
CA TYR A 197 7.49 19.81 -12.16
C TYR A 197 5.97 19.58 -12.05
N SER A 198 5.15 20.59 -12.32
CA SER A 198 3.68 20.44 -12.29
C SER A 198 3.20 19.45 -13.34
N THR A 199 3.87 19.38 -14.50
CA THR A 199 3.54 18.43 -15.58
C THR A 199 3.62 16.96 -15.11
N PHE A 200 4.62 16.62 -14.29
CA PHE A 200 4.74 15.28 -13.71
C PHE A 200 3.64 14.97 -12.69
N ILE A 201 3.21 15.97 -11.92
CA ILE A 201 2.08 15.83 -10.99
C ILE A 201 0.77 15.67 -11.75
N SER A 202 0.58 16.42 -12.84
CA SER A 202 -0.58 16.31 -13.73
C SER A 202 -0.67 14.90 -14.35
N ASP A 203 0.43 14.40 -14.92
CA ASP A 203 0.52 13.05 -15.46
C ASP A 203 0.22 11.99 -14.39
N LEU A 204 0.76 12.15 -13.18
CA LEU A 204 0.51 11.25 -12.06
C LEU A 204 -0.97 11.30 -11.63
N SER A 205 -1.56 12.48 -11.52
CA SER A 205 -2.97 12.68 -11.17
C SER A 205 -3.89 11.99 -12.19
N ALA A 206 -3.63 12.18 -13.48
CA ALA A 206 -4.39 11.50 -14.54
C ALA A 206 -4.29 9.97 -14.43
N GLN A 207 -3.12 9.43 -14.05
CA GLN A 207 -2.97 7.99 -13.84
C GLN A 207 -3.73 7.49 -12.61
N PHE A 208 -3.85 8.29 -11.55
CA PHE A 208 -4.73 7.95 -10.42
C PHE A 208 -6.19 7.93 -10.87
N ASP A 209 -6.66 8.97 -11.56
CA ASP A 209 -8.05 9.06 -12.01
C ASP A 209 -8.41 7.87 -12.94
N ILE A 210 -7.56 7.56 -13.92
CA ILE A 210 -7.78 6.43 -14.85
C ILE A 210 -7.80 5.09 -14.11
N ARG A 211 -6.83 4.84 -13.22
CA ARG A 211 -6.64 3.51 -12.61
C ARG A 211 -7.60 3.24 -11.47
N PHE A 212 -8.10 4.28 -10.80
CA PHE A 212 -9.05 4.15 -9.70
C PHE A 212 -10.51 4.32 -10.13
N ALA A 213 -10.79 4.63 -11.40
CA ALA A 213 -12.15 4.73 -11.94
C ALA A 213 -13.04 3.51 -11.64
N ASP A 214 -12.49 2.28 -11.65
CA ASP A 214 -13.25 1.08 -11.31
C ASP A 214 -13.63 0.99 -9.83
N VAL A 215 -12.80 1.54 -8.94
CA VAL A 215 -13.06 1.58 -7.50
C VAL A 215 -14.05 2.70 -7.18
N GLU A 216 -13.95 3.82 -7.89
CA GLU A 216 -14.84 4.98 -7.76
C GLU A 216 -16.30 4.66 -8.10
N LYS A 217 -16.56 3.67 -8.97
CA LYS A 217 -17.91 3.14 -9.22
C LYS A 217 -18.63 2.69 -7.95
N TYR A 218 -17.89 2.27 -6.92
CA TYR A 218 -18.42 1.80 -5.64
C TYR A 218 -18.42 2.89 -4.56
N GLN A 219 -18.12 4.15 -4.89
CA GLN A 219 -18.05 5.24 -3.92
C GLN A 219 -19.35 5.39 -3.12
N ARG A 220 -20.52 5.29 -3.78
CA ARG A 220 -21.82 5.36 -3.09
C ARG A 220 -22.01 4.20 -2.12
N GLU A 221 -21.65 2.98 -2.54
CA GLU A 221 -21.71 1.79 -1.70
C GLU A 221 -20.82 1.91 -0.46
N PHE A 222 -19.63 2.51 -0.63
CA PHE A 222 -18.75 2.83 0.49
C PHE A 222 -19.35 3.88 1.40
N SER A 223 -20.01 4.91 0.87
CA SER A 223 -20.70 5.93 1.69
C SER A 223 -21.87 5.35 2.48
N TYR A 224 -22.67 4.46 1.90
CA TYR A 224 -23.75 3.76 2.60
C TYR A 224 -23.24 2.88 3.75
N PHE A 225 -22.00 2.41 3.66
CA PHE A 225 -21.35 1.63 4.72
C PHE A 225 -20.60 2.50 5.75
N ALA A 226 -19.90 3.55 5.30
CA ALA A 226 -18.98 4.33 6.11
C ALA A 226 -19.61 5.58 6.74
N SER A 227 -20.78 6.00 6.26
CA SER A 227 -21.49 7.20 6.75
C SER A 227 -23.00 7.11 6.51
N PRO A 228 -23.68 6.01 6.91
CA PRO A 228 -25.10 5.79 6.61
C PRO A 228 -26.04 6.86 7.20
N PHE A 229 -25.57 7.64 8.18
CA PHE A 229 -26.35 8.72 8.80
C PHE A 229 -26.38 10.02 8.00
N GLY A 230 -25.47 10.19 7.04
CA GLY A 230 -25.33 11.42 6.24
C GLY A 230 -25.65 11.25 4.75
N VAL A 231 -26.01 10.04 4.32
CA VAL A 231 -26.35 9.76 2.92
C VAL A 231 -27.77 10.19 2.59
N ASN A 232 -27.98 10.63 1.35
CA ASN A 232 -29.30 10.91 0.83
C ASN A 232 -30.06 9.60 0.60
N TYR A 233 -31.04 9.30 1.46
CA TYR A 233 -31.84 8.07 1.35
C TYR A 233 -32.68 8.01 0.06
N ILE A 234 -32.95 9.15 -0.59
CA ILE A 234 -33.68 9.20 -1.87
C ILE A 234 -32.82 8.63 -3.01
N GLU A 235 -31.50 8.80 -2.94
CA GLU A 235 -30.55 8.32 -3.97
C GLU A 235 -30.05 6.89 -3.70
N ALA A 236 -30.45 6.30 -2.57
CA ALA A 236 -30.11 4.93 -2.20
C ALA A 236 -30.95 3.90 -2.99
N PRO A 237 -30.46 2.65 -3.14
CA PRO A 237 -31.27 1.55 -3.72
C PRO A 237 -32.62 1.41 -3.01
N GLU A 238 -33.69 1.18 -3.77
CA GLU A 238 -35.08 1.18 -3.27
C GLU A 238 -35.27 0.26 -2.06
N GLU A 239 -34.64 -0.92 -2.08
CA GLU A 239 -34.68 -1.90 -0.99
C GLU A 239 -34.02 -1.41 0.31
N MET A 240 -33.13 -0.42 0.24
CA MET A 240 -32.36 0.10 1.37
C MET A 240 -33.01 1.35 1.99
N GLN A 241 -33.87 2.06 1.26
CA GLN A 241 -34.33 3.40 1.63
C GLN A 241 -35.08 3.43 2.97
N LEU A 242 -36.02 2.50 3.18
CA LEU A 242 -36.80 2.44 4.43
C LEU A 242 -35.92 2.11 5.63
N GLU A 243 -34.98 1.17 5.48
CA GLU A 243 -34.02 0.84 6.53
C GLU A 243 -33.10 2.02 6.86
N LEU A 244 -32.66 2.78 5.84
CA LEU A 244 -31.89 4.01 6.04
C LEU A 244 -32.70 5.06 6.79
N ILE A 245 -33.98 5.25 6.47
CA ILE A 245 -34.84 6.22 7.17
C ILE A 245 -34.96 5.85 8.65
N GLU A 246 -35.25 4.59 8.98
CA GLU A 246 -35.33 4.11 10.35
C GLU A 246 -33.99 4.27 11.10
N LEU A 247 -32.88 3.91 10.43
CA LEU A 247 -31.54 4.08 10.99
C LEU A 247 -31.23 5.56 11.27
N GLN A 248 -31.46 6.43 10.28
CA GLN A 248 -31.17 7.86 10.34
C GLN A 248 -32.02 8.62 11.36
N ASN A 249 -33.17 8.10 11.75
CA ASN A 249 -34.03 8.72 12.76
C ASN A 249 -33.85 8.14 14.17
N SER A 250 -33.00 7.13 14.34
CA SER A 250 -32.68 6.56 15.66
C SER A 250 -31.57 7.33 16.39
N VAL A 251 -31.92 8.01 17.48
CA VAL A 251 -30.96 8.70 18.36
C VAL A 251 -29.98 7.73 19.02
N GLU A 252 -30.47 6.55 19.43
CA GLU A 252 -29.63 5.51 20.03
C GLU A 252 -28.56 5.04 19.04
N LEU A 253 -28.96 4.69 17.80
CA LEU A 253 -28.03 4.18 16.79
C LEU A 253 -27.00 5.25 16.39
N LYS A 254 -27.40 6.53 16.29
CA LYS A 254 -26.47 7.65 16.09
C LYS A 254 -25.43 7.76 17.20
N SER A 255 -25.84 7.57 18.46
CA SER A 255 -24.91 7.61 19.58
C SER A 255 -23.92 6.44 19.49
N ARG A 256 -24.43 5.21 19.36
CA ARG A 256 -23.60 4.00 19.32
C ARG A 256 -22.64 3.97 18.14
N TYR A 257 -23.03 4.53 17.00
CA TYR A 257 -22.19 4.65 15.82
C TYR A 257 -20.92 5.48 16.06
N ARG A 258 -21.00 6.52 16.89
CA ARG A 258 -19.84 7.37 17.22
C ARG A 258 -18.84 6.70 18.16
N ASP A 259 -19.31 5.75 18.96
CA ASP A 259 -18.52 5.11 20.02
C ASP A 259 -17.84 3.80 19.57
N LEU A 260 -18.19 3.27 18.39
CA LEU A 260 -17.80 1.93 17.95
C LEU A 260 -17.11 1.95 16.58
N SER A 261 -16.29 0.93 16.30
CA SER A 261 -15.84 0.69 14.94
C SER A 261 -17.02 0.29 14.03
N LEU A 262 -16.89 0.54 12.71
CA LEU A 262 -17.94 0.19 11.74
C LEU A 262 -18.37 -1.27 11.88
N VAL A 263 -17.42 -2.20 11.91
CA VAL A 263 -17.70 -3.65 11.98
C VAL A 263 -18.46 -3.99 13.27
N GLU A 264 -18.05 -3.45 14.41
CA GLU A 264 -18.73 -3.70 15.68
C GLU A 264 -20.13 -3.11 15.73
N PHE A 265 -20.32 -1.91 15.17
CA PHE A 265 -21.62 -1.26 15.07
C PHE A 265 -22.59 -2.13 14.26
N TYR A 266 -22.21 -2.50 13.03
CA TYR A 266 -23.03 -3.34 12.16
C TYR A 266 -23.27 -4.74 12.75
N GLN A 267 -22.29 -5.31 13.44
CA GLN A 267 -22.42 -6.62 14.08
C GLN A 267 -23.41 -6.61 15.25
N LYS A 268 -23.33 -5.59 16.12
CA LYS A 268 -24.09 -5.53 17.38
C LYS A 268 -25.50 -4.94 17.21
N TYR A 269 -25.67 -3.94 16.34
CA TYR A 269 -26.90 -3.13 16.31
C TYR A 269 -27.76 -3.34 15.06
N LEU A 270 -27.18 -3.75 13.93
CA LEU A 270 -27.97 -4.06 12.73
C LEU A 270 -28.33 -5.55 12.72
N THR A 271 -29.40 -5.89 13.44
CA THR A 271 -29.96 -7.24 13.50
C THR A 271 -30.66 -7.61 12.19
N ASN A 272 -30.71 -8.90 11.86
CA ASN A 272 -31.31 -9.35 10.60
C ASN A 272 -32.82 -9.11 10.56
N ASP A 273 -33.47 -9.04 11.72
CA ASP A 273 -34.91 -8.84 11.82
C ASP A 273 -35.33 -7.37 11.64
N LYS A 274 -34.41 -6.43 11.85
CA LYS A 274 -34.67 -4.98 11.76
C LYS A 274 -34.04 -4.33 10.53
N PHE A 275 -32.83 -4.76 10.18
CA PHE A 275 -32.03 -4.16 9.12
C PHE A 275 -31.42 -5.23 8.19
N PRO A 276 -32.22 -6.16 7.60
CA PRO A 276 -31.69 -7.23 6.76
C PRO A 276 -30.89 -6.74 5.56
N VAL A 277 -31.33 -5.68 4.88
CA VAL A 277 -30.69 -5.14 3.66
C VAL A 277 -29.39 -4.43 4.01
N MET A 278 -29.41 -3.50 4.96
CA MET A 278 -28.23 -2.78 5.43
C MET A 278 -27.19 -3.73 6.04
N ARG A 279 -27.62 -4.75 6.79
CA ARG A 279 -26.71 -5.75 7.35
C ARG A 279 -26.05 -6.58 6.25
N LYS A 280 -26.81 -7.00 5.23
CA LYS A 280 -26.28 -7.75 4.08
C LYS A 280 -25.30 -6.89 3.28
N HIS A 281 -25.62 -5.62 3.08
CA HIS A 281 -24.74 -4.66 2.43
C HIS A 281 -23.42 -4.50 3.19
N ALA A 282 -23.51 -4.23 4.49
CA ALA A 282 -22.35 -4.05 5.35
C ALA A 282 -21.42 -5.28 5.36
N LYS A 283 -22.00 -6.49 5.39
CA LYS A 283 -21.23 -7.73 5.24
C LYS A 283 -20.49 -7.77 3.90
N THR A 284 -21.16 -7.41 2.80
CA THR A 284 -20.56 -7.41 1.46
C THR A 284 -19.36 -6.48 1.41
N ILE A 285 -19.48 -5.24 1.91
CA ILE A 285 -18.37 -4.27 1.89
C ILE A 285 -17.25 -4.68 2.85
N ALA A 286 -17.58 -5.17 4.05
CA ALA A 286 -16.60 -5.55 5.05
C ALA A 286 -15.72 -6.74 4.63
N VAL A 287 -16.18 -7.61 3.74
CA VAL A 287 -15.41 -8.76 3.25
C VAL A 287 -14.62 -8.48 1.96
N LEU A 288 -14.73 -7.27 1.38
CA LEU A 288 -13.95 -6.92 0.20
C LEU A 288 -12.45 -6.85 0.54
N PHE A 289 -11.68 -7.73 -0.10
CA PHE A 289 -10.22 -7.73 0.01
C PHE A 289 -9.62 -6.61 -0.84
N SER A 290 -9.33 -5.49 -0.19
CA SER A 290 -8.78 -4.30 -0.83
C SER A 290 -7.27 -4.35 -1.08
N SER A 291 -6.56 -5.31 -0.45
CA SER A 291 -5.12 -5.49 -0.60
C SER A 291 -4.70 -6.96 -0.59
N THR A 292 -3.55 -7.25 -1.19
CA THR A 292 -2.83 -8.53 -1.08
C THR A 292 -2.01 -8.62 0.21
N TYR A 293 -2.11 -7.65 1.13
CA TYR A 293 -1.23 -7.57 2.29
C TYR A 293 -1.27 -8.84 3.15
N VAL A 294 -2.47 -9.42 3.36
CA VAL A 294 -2.62 -10.68 4.11
C VAL A 294 -1.94 -11.83 3.37
N CYS A 295 -2.02 -11.88 2.04
CA CYS A 295 -1.33 -12.87 1.21
C CYS A 295 0.19 -12.65 1.23
N GLU A 296 0.67 -11.40 1.21
CA GLU A 296 2.11 -11.08 1.28
C GLU A 296 2.69 -11.42 2.65
N GLN A 297 1.93 -11.20 3.73
CA GLN A 297 2.26 -11.65 5.09
C GLN A 297 2.31 -13.18 5.16
N LEU A 298 1.34 -13.87 4.54
CA LEU A 298 1.33 -15.32 4.41
C LEU A 298 2.61 -15.80 3.71
N PHE A 299 2.96 -15.25 2.55
CA PHE A 299 4.20 -15.63 1.84
C PHE A 299 5.47 -15.31 2.63
N SER A 300 5.50 -14.21 3.37
CA SER A 300 6.63 -13.84 4.24
C SER A 300 6.81 -14.86 5.37
N ARG A 301 5.71 -15.26 6.01
CA ARG A 301 5.69 -16.33 7.04
C ARG A 301 6.06 -17.69 6.46
N MET A 302 5.60 -18.00 5.25
CA MET A 302 5.96 -19.22 4.53
C MET A 302 7.47 -19.27 4.26
N LYS A 303 8.06 -18.15 3.83
CA LYS A 303 9.52 -18.06 3.60
C LYS A 303 10.31 -18.28 4.89
N TYR A 304 9.81 -17.76 6.01
CA TYR A 304 10.41 -18.01 7.32
C TYR A 304 10.27 -19.48 7.74
N ALA A 305 9.09 -20.09 7.52
CA ALA A 305 8.84 -21.49 7.83
C ALA A 305 9.69 -22.46 6.98
N LYS A 306 9.91 -22.13 5.69
CA LYS A 306 10.76 -22.86 4.74
C LYS A 306 12.24 -22.45 4.79
N ASN A 307 12.76 -22.00 5.94
CA ASN A 307 14.17 -21.64 6.02
C ASN A 307 15.10 -22.84 5.77
N LYS A 308 16.38 -22.56 5.54
CA LYS A 308 17.41 -23.56 5.17
C LYS A 308 17.62 -24.67 6.22
N LEU A 309 17.10 -24.51 7.43
CA LEU A 309 17.16 -25.48 8.52
C LEU A 309 15.93 -26.42 8.57
N ARG A 310 14.91 -26.20 7.72
CA ARG A 310 13.65 -26.95 7.65
C ARG A 310 13.40 -27.58 6.27
N THR A 311 14.42 -28.22 5.71
CA THR A 311 14.42 -28.81 4.36
C THR A 311 13.48 -30.01 4.16
N GLY A 312 12.83 -30.52 5.22
CA GLY A 312 11.97 -31.71 5.19
C GLY A 312 10.46 -31.48 5.31
N LEU A 313 9.96 -30.24 5.29
CA LEU A 313 8.52 -29.99 5.38
C LEU A 313 7.80 -30.44 4.11
N LYS A 314 7.02 -31.54 4.20
CA LYS A 314 6.02 -31.92 3.18
C LYS A 314 4.93 -30.85 3.08
N ASP A 315 4.24 -30.79 1.94
CA ASP A 315 3.23 -29.77 1.66
C ASP A 315 2.10 -29.73 2.70
N ASP A 316 1.62 -30.89 3.19
CA ASP A 316 0.60 -30.95 4.25
C ASP A 316 1.05 -30.29 5.57
N HIS A 317 2.33 -30.46 5.93
CA HIS A 317 2.90 -29.84 7.12
C HIS A 317 3.03 -28.33 6.94
N LEU A 318 3.41 -27.89 5.73
CA LEU A 318 3.46 -26.48 5.41
C LEU A 318 2.06 -25.85 5.51
N GLU A 319 1.04 -26.49 4.94
CA GLU A 319 -0.34 -26.00 5.02
C GLU A 319 -0.80 -25.82 6.46
N ASN A 320 -0.57 -26.82 7.31
CA ASN A 320 -0.90 -26.75 8.74
C ASN A 320 -0.15 -25.62 9.47
N VAL A 321 1.16 -25.48 9.20
CA VAL A 321 1.97 -24.38 9.77
C VAL A 321 1.44 -23.03 9.29
N MET A 322 1.07 -22.92 8.02
CA MET A 322 0.52 -21.69 7.46
C MET A 322 -0.81 -21.34 8.11
N ARG A 323 -1.76 -22.29 8.20
CA ARG A 323 -3.06 -22.13 8.87
C ARG A 323 -2.91 -21.68 10.32
N LEU A 324 -2.02 -22.31 11.08
CA LEU A 324 -1.74 -21.92 12.47
C LEU A 324 -1.12 -20.53 12.56
N SER A 325 -0.17 -20.22 11.67
CA SER A 325 0.53 -18.93 11.71
C SER A 325 -0.38 -17.75 11.35
N THR A 326 -1.38 -17.96 10.47
CA THR A 326 -2.30 -16.91 9.99
C THR A 326 -3.62 -16.83 10.73
N SER A 327 -3.98 -17.85 11.50
CA SER A 327 -5.17 -17.83 12.35
C SER A 327 -5.04 -16.81 13.49
N THR A 328 -6.11 -16.05 13.73
CA THR A 328 -6.31 -15.28 14.97
C THR A 328 -7.04 -16.09 16.05
N ILE A 329 -7.51 -17.29 15.70
CA ILE A 329 -8.18 -18.21 16.62
C ILE A 329 -7.09 -18.90 17.44
N SER A 330 -7.12 -18.70 18.76
CA SER A 330 -6.26 -19.41 19.69
C SER A 330 -6.64 -20.90 19.70
N PRO A 331 -5.70 -21.82 19.41
CA PRO A 331 -5.98 -23.24 19.55
C PRO A 331 -6.21 -23.56 21.03
N ASP A 332 -7.19 -24.41 21.32
CA ASP A 332 -7.39 -24.95 22.65
C ASP A 332 -6.33 -26.02 22.92
N VAL A 333 -5.14 -25.55 23.32
CA VAL A 333 -3.96 -26.39 23.57
C VAL A 333 -4.24 -27.41 24.68
N ILE A 334 -5.06 -27.05 25.66
CA ILE A 334 -5.42 -27.94 26.78
C ILE A 334 -6.21 -29.12 26.23
N ARG A 335 -7.24 -28.88 25.42
CA ARG A 335 -8.00 -29.97 24.79
C ARG A 335 -7.12 -30.81 23.87
N LEU A 336 -6.31 -30.19 23.01
CA LEU A 336 -5.43 -30.89 22.08
C LEU A 336 -4.36 -31.74 22.77
N SER A 337 -3.85 -31.29 23.92
CA SER A 337 -2.87 -32.05 24.71
C SER A 337 -3.45 -33.31 25.36
N LYS A 338 -4.75 -33.31 25.66
CA LYS A 338 -5.46 -34.48 26.22
C LYS A 338 -5.72 -35.55 25.16
N ASP A 339 -5.87 -35.16 23.90
CA ASP A 339 -6.10 -36.06 22.77
C ASP A 339 -4.80 -36.56 22.11
N GLY A 340 -3.64 -36.02 22.51
CA GLY A 340 -2.33 -36.39 21.97
C GLY A 340 -1.82 -37.73 22.49
N GLN A 341 -1.85 -38.76 21.64
CA GLN A 341 -1.11 -40.00 21.91
C GLN A 341 0.38 -39.68 22.04
N HIS A 342 0.96 -40.06 23.19
CA HIS A 342 2.39 -39.92 23.43
C HIS A 342 3.13 -40.73 22.36
N GLN A 343 3.97 -40.08 21.56
CA GLN A 343 4.95 -40.81 20.75
C GLN A 343 5.85 -41.57 21.73
N LYS A 344 5.72 -42.90 21.75
CA LYS A 344 6.72 -43.77 22.38
C LYS A 344 8.01 -43.59 21.58
N LEU A 345 8.97 -42.91 22.18
CA LEU A 345 10.36 -42.89 21.71
C LEU A 345 10.82 -44.35 21.60
N HIS A 346 11.19 -44.76 20.39
CA HIS A 346 11.94 -45.99 20.15
C HIS A 346 13.43 -45.70 20.12
#